data_AF-A0A960U9Z2-F1
#
_entry.id   AF-A0A960U9Z2-F1
#
_cell.length_a   1.000
_cell.length_b   1.000
_cell.length_c   1.000
_cell.angle_alpha   90.00
_cell.angle_beta   90.00
_cell.angle_gamma   90.00
#
_symmetry.space_group_name_H-M   'P 1'
#
loop_
_entity.id
_entity.type
_entity.pdbx_description
1 polymer ?
#
loop_
_entity_poly.entity_id
_entity_poly.type
_entity_poly.pdbx_seq_one_letter_code
_entity_poly.pdbx_strand_id
1 'polypeptide(L)'
;ILKLNLLLVLLSVSIYSEAPEDELNSVKVIISGTKEAEGGPWGKEADDKKAFKDVRIFDEISEEYSKELLKDAAKNFNESFSGFQKAREVARKKQEEFEKEEKYYRPEEGGWRKREDEEKEKRVTEKIIIQGRKAAIASLIKAMKTMDKIQNPSVEKNNVYLDLKASIYREYIKHQFALKNYQQTAGILEKYLKLGEDYEKEPHPHKMLAMCYEFNQKYAAKYKEKSVYEHYKNLKYEQLLRYTELAYGKDSSQYDRVLKKISRN
;
A
#
# COMPACT_ATOMS: atom_id res chain seq x y z
N ILE A 1 -38.24 2.35 -66.88
CA ILE A 1 -38.11 3.82 -66.74
C ILE A 1 -36.90 4.08 -65.84
N LEU A 2 -35.85 4.72 -66.40
CA LEU A 2 -34.64 5.34 -65.79
C LEU A 2 -33.59 4.47 -65.03
N LYS A 3 -32.36 4.35 -65.56
CA LYS A 3 -31.08 5.10 -65.26
C LYS A 3 -30.39 4.62 -63.96
N LEU A 4 -29.26 3.91 -64.00
CA LEU A 4 -27.84 4.31 -64.19
C LEU A 4 -27.20 5.00 -62.95
N ASN A 5 -25.99 4.52 -62.59
CA ASN A 5 -24.91 5.07 -61.72
C ASN A 5 -24.85 4.65 -60.24
N LEU A 6 -23.76 3.95 -59.86
CA LEU A 6 -22.56 4.46 -59.14
C LEU A 6 -21.80 3.24 -58.54
N LEU A 7 -20.68 2.79 -59.11
CA LEU A 7 -19.27 3.18 -58.87
C LEU A 7 -18.59 2.44 -57.69
N LEU A 8 -17.49 1.76 -58.07
CA LEU A 8 -16.43 1.08 -57.31
C LEU A 8 -16.43 1.19 -55.77
N VAL A 9 -16.40 0.04 -55.09
CA VAL A 9 -15.75 -0.13 -53.79
C VAL A 9 -14.63 -1.15 -53.95
N LEU A 10 -13.41 -0.66 -53.77
CA LEU A 10 -12.15 -1.38 -53.82
C LEU A 10 -11.96 -2.26 -52.57
N LEU A 11 -11.56 -3.49 -52.85
CA LEU A 11 -10.81 -4.46 -52.05
C LEU A 11 -10.08 -3.89 -50.83
N SER A 12 -10.46 -4.36 -49.64
CA SER A 12 -9.60 -4.40 -48.45
C SER A 12 -8.96 -5.79 -48.34
N VAL A 13 -7.71 -5.91 -48.80
CA VAL A 13 -6.83 -7.02 -48.41
C VAL A 13 -5.77 -6.46 -47.46
N SER A 14 -5.80 -7.00 -46.25
CA SER A 14 -4.83 -6.78 -45.20
C SER A 14 -3.49 -7.38 -45.60
N ILE A 15 -2.42 -6.58 -45.56
CA ILE A 15 -1.04 -7.04 -45.56
C ILE A 15 -0.37 -6.43 -44.34
N TYR A 16 -0.08 -7.27 -43.34
CA TYR A 16 0.95 -7.02 -42.34
C TYR A 16 2.28 -6.86 -43.09
N SER A 17 2.89 -5.68 -42.98
CA SER A 17 4.30 -5.48 -43.29
C SER A 17 5.03 -5.30 -41.97
N GLU A 18 6.00 -6.18 -41.74
CA GLU A 18 7.02 -6.11 -40.70
C GLU A 18 7.74 -4.74 -40.82
N ALA A 19 7.73 -3.94 -39.75
CA ALA A 19 8.38 -2.64 -39.74
C ALA A 19 9.91 -2.81 -39.63
N PRO A 20 10.72 -2.06 -40.40
CA PRO A 20 12.17 -2.23 -40.41
C PRO A 20 12.81 -1.75 -39.09
N GLU A 21 13.87 -2.44 -38.64
CA GLU A 21 14.61 -2.17 -37.38
C GLU A 21 15.12 -0.72 -37.23
N ASP A 22 15.21 0.04 -38.33
CA ASP A 22 15.61 1.46 -38.33
C ASP A 22 14.59 2.38 -37.66
N GLU A 23 13.28 2.06 -37.70
CA GLU A 23 12.26 2.86 -37.00
C GLU A 23 12.39 2.71 -35.48
N LEU A 24 12.75 1.53 -34.97
CA LEU A 24 12.96 1.26 -33.54
C LEU A 24 14.21 1.96 -32.99
N ASN A 25 15.27 2.10 -33.80
CA ASN A 25 16.47 2.84 -33.42
C ASN A 25 16.22 4.36 -33.35
N SER A 26 15.40 4.90 -34.26
CA SER A 26 14.99 6.32 -34.19
C SER A 26 14.20 6.66 -32.93
N VAL A 27 13.35 5.73 -32.45
CA VAL A 27 12.54 5.92 -31.23
C VAL A 27 13.39 5.77 -29.96
N LYS A 28 14.42 4.90 -29.96
CA LYS A 28 15.31 4.74 -28.81
C LYS A 28 16.21 5.95 -28.55
N VAL A 29 16.62 6.68 -29.59
CA VAL A 29 17.47 7.88 -29.45
C VAL A 29 16.69 9.06 -28.85
N ILE A 30 15.37 9.12 -29.02
CA ILE A 30 14.53 10.23 -28.53
C ILE A 30 14.36 10.22 -27.00
N ILE A 31 14.51 9.05 -26.35
CA ILE A 31 14.27 8.91 -24.90
C ILE A 31 15.56 9.06 -24.07
N SER A 32 16.74 8.99 -24.72
CA SER A 32 18.02 9.17 -24.05
C SER A 32 18.40 10.65 -23.92
N GLY A 33 17.86 11.30 -22.90
CA GLY A 33 18.34 12.59 -22.40
C GLY A 33 17.48 13.77 -22.82
N THR A 34 16.41 14.03 -22.07
CA THR A 34 15.69 15.30 -22.09
C THR A 34 16.63 16.40 -21.56
N LYS A 35 17.51 16.91 -22.42
CA LYS A 35 17.95 18.29 -22.30
C LYS A 35 16.70 19.14 -22.48
N GLU A 36 16.53 20.14 -21.62
CA GLU A 36 15.46 21.14 -21.78
C GLU A 36 15.42 21.58 -23.24
N ALA A 37 14.22 21.71 -23.80
CA ALA A 37 14.00 22.10 -25.18
C ALA A 37 14.36 23.59 -25.38
N GLU A 38 15.59 23.99 -25.04
CA GLU A 38 16.13 25.30 -25.35
C GLU A 38 16.77 25.25 -26.75
N GLY A 39 16.26 26.07 -27.67
CA GLY A 39 16.85 26.25 -29.00
C GLY A 39 16.25 25.37 -30.10
N GLY A 40 14.95 25.04 -30.00
CA GLY A 40 14.22 24.44 -31.12
C GLY A 40 14.18 25.36 -32.36
N PRO A 41 13.90 24.83 -33.56
CA PRO A 41 13.86 25.61 -34.80
C PRO A 41 12.73 26.67 -34.86
N TRP A 42 11.95 26.78 -33.80
CA TRP A 42 10.76 27.62 -33.69
C TRP A 42 10.98 28.96 -32.97
N GLY A 43 12.23 29.27 -32.59
CA GLY A 43 12.59 30.55 -31.98
C GLY A 43 12.39 30.60 -30.46
N LYS A 44 12.96 31.62 -29.81
CA LYS A 44 12.97 31.76 -28.33
C LYS A 44 11.58 32.05 -27.75
N GLU A 45 10.65 32.51 -28.59
CA GLU A 45 9.26 32.80 -28.25
C GLU A 45 8.45 31.52 -28.00
N ALA A 46 8.76 30.43 -28.72
CA ALA A 46 8.14 29.12 -28.51
C ALA A 46 8.67 28.44 -27.23
N ASP A 47 9.91 28.77 -26.84
CA ASP A 47 10.56 28.29 -25.61
C ASP A 47 10.19 29.15 -24.38
N ASP A 48 9.32 30.17 -24.53
CA ASP A 48 8.90 31.01 -23.41
C ASP A 48 8.00 30.23 -22.45
N LYS A 49 8.62 29.72 -21.37
CA LYS A 49 7.97 29.04 -20.25
C LYS A 49 6.84 29.87 -19.61
N LYS A 50 6.75 31.19 -19.87
CA LYS A 50 5.66 32.06 -19.37
C LYS A 50 4.43 32.11 -20.27
N ALA A 51 4.46 31.50 -21.46
CA ALA A 51 3.34 31.50 -22.40
C ALA A 51 2.07 30.85 -21.82
N PHE A 52 2.24 29.93 -20.85
CA PHE A 52 1.14 29.22 -20.19
C PHE A 52 1.18 29.36 -18.66
N LYS A 53 1.20 30.59 -18.13
CA LYS A 53 1.11 30.84 -16.67
C LYS A 53 -0.08 30.17 -15.98
N ASP A 54 -1.14 29.91 -16.74
CA ASP A 54 -2.38 29.32 -16.22
C ASP A 54 -2.35 27.78 -16.24
N VAL A 55 -1.39 27.19 -16.95
CA VAL A 55 -1.22 25.73 -17.09
C VAL A 55 -0.08 25.27 -16.19
N ARG A 56 -0.38 25.13 -14.90
CA ARG A 56 0.57 24.63 -13.87
C ARG A 56 0.96 23.16 -14.01
N ILE A 57 0.46 22.47 -15.05
CA ILE A 57 0.67 21.03 -15.28
C ILE A 57 2.16 20.72 -15.38
N PHE A 58 2.96 21.61 -15.99
CA PHE A 58 4.40 21.41 -16.13
C PHE A 58 5.16 21.61 -14.80
N ASP A 59 4.71 22.53 -13.94
CA ASP A 59 5.29 22.74 -12.61
C ASP A 59 4.99 21.55 -11.67
N GLU A 60 3.80 20.95 -11.79
CA GLU A 60 3.37 19.77 -11.02
C GLU A 60 4.16 18.48 -11.38
N ILE A 61 4.76 18.43 -12.57
CA ILE A 61 5.58 17.31 -13.04
C ILE A 61 7.08 17.56 -12.78
N SER A 62 7.45 18.76 -12.35
CA SER A 62 8.85 19.11 -12.08
C SER A 62 9.50 18.19 -11.03
N GLU A 63 10.81 18.00 -11.16
CA GLU A 63 11.59 17.17 -10.24
C GLU A 63 11.67 17.83 -8.86
N GLU A 64 11.80 19.16 -8.81
CA GLU A 64 11.82 19.97 -7.59
C GLU A 64 10.52 19.81 -6.81
N TYR A 65 9.36 19.96 -7.45
CA TYR A 65 8.06 19.78 -6.81
C TYR A 65 7.88 18.34 -6.29
N SER A 66 8.31 17.35 -7.08
CA SER A 66 8.30 15.94 -6.66
C SER A 66 9.19 15.69 -5.43
N LYS A 67 10.35 16.35 -5.33
CA LYS A 67 11.24 16.30 -4.14
C LYS A 67 10.61 16.98 -2.93
N GLU A 68 9.88 18.08 -3.10
CA GLU A 68 9.13 18.73 -2.02
C GLU A 68 8.01 17.83 -1.49
N LEU A 69 7.22 17.22 -2.38
CA LEU A 69 6.19 16.24 -2.01
C LEU A 69 6.78 15.04 -1.25
N LEU A 70 7.95 14.55 -1.66
CA LEU A 70 8.67 13.49 -0.95
C LEU A 70 9.03 13.90 0.49
N LYS A 71 9.56 15.13 0.67
CA LYS A 71 9.88 15.66 2.00
C LYS A 71 8.63 15.79 2.86
N ASP A 72 7.53 16.27 2.29
CA ASP A 72 6.26 16.40 2.99
C ASP A 72 5.67 15.03 3.38
N ALA A 73 5.75 14.03 2.50
CA ALA A 73 5.36 12.67 2.81
C ALA A 73 6.20 12.08 3.95
N ALA A 74 7.53 12.28 3.91
CA ALA A 74 8.45 11.84 4.96
C ALA A 74 8.17 12.54 6.30
N LYS A 75 7.82 13.83 6.29
CA LYS A 75 7.41 14.56 7.49
C LYS A 75 6.15 13.95 8.11
N ASN A 76 5.10 13.70 7.31
CA ASN A 76 3.86 13.07 7.79
C ASN A 76 4.11 11.65 8.32
N PHE A 77 5.00 10.89 7.69
CA PHE A 77 5.42 9.57 8.19
C PHE A 77 6.12 9.66 9.55
N ASN A 78 7.08 10.59 9.72
CA ASN A 78 7.77 10.80 10.98
C ASN A 78 6.85 11.31 12.10
N GLU A 79 5.87 12.17 11.77
CA GLU A 79 4.82 12.60 12.70
C GLU A 79 3.97 11.42 13.18
N SER A 80 3.63 10.48 12.28
CA SER A 80 2.91 9.26 12.65
C SER A 80 3.70 8.42 13.66
N PHE A 81 4.97 8.14 13.35
CA PHE A 81 5.83 7.31 14.19
C PHE A 81 6.05 7.96 15.56
N SER A 82 6.49 9.23 15.58
CA SER A 82 6.75 9.95 16.83
C SER A 82 5.49 10.14 17.67
N GLY A 83 4.34 10.43 17.04
CA GLY A 83 3.05 10.54 17.71
C GLY A 83 2.62 9.24 18.39
N PHE A 84 2.78 8.10 17.71
CA PHE A 84 2.46 6.81 18.31
C PHE A 84 3.42 6.42 19.44
N GLN A 85 4.72 6.69 19.30
CA GLN A 85 5.68 6.41 20.37
C GLN A 85 5.36 7.21 21.64
N LYS A 86 4.97 8.48 21.50
CA LYS A 86 4.50 9.28 22.64
C LYS A 86 3.28 8.64 23.32
N ALA A 87 2.30 8.16 22.54
CA ALA A 87 1.14 7.48 23.10
C ALA A 87 1.52 6.18 23.85
N ARG A 88 2.49 5.42 23.34
CA ARG A 88 3.04 4.24 24.02
C ARG A 88 3.74 4.59 25.33
N GLU A 89 4.53 5.65 25.35
CA GLU A 89 5.20 6.11 26.57
C GLU A 89 4.20 6.58 27.63
N VAL A 90 3.15 7.30 27.22
CA VAL A 90 2.07 7.70 28.14
C VAL A 90 1.35 6.48 28.71
N ALA A 91 1.00 5.51 27.86
CA ALA A 91 0.39 4.26 28.30
C ALA A 91 1.29 3.47 29.28
N ARG A 92 2.60 3.39 28.99
CA ARG A 92 3.59 2.72 29.86
C ARG A 92 3.71 3.40 31.21
N LYS A 93 3.85 4.73 31.25
CA LYS A 93 3.93 5.49 32.51
C LYS A 93 2.69 5.29 33.37
N LYS A 94 1.52 5.29 32.75
CA LYS A 94 0.25 5.07 33.45
C LYS A 94 0.18 3.66 34.07
N GLN A 95 0.61 2.65 33.34
CA GLN A 95 0.73 1.29 33.85
C GLN A 95 1.72 1.20 35.04
N GLU A 96 2.86 1.88 34.95
CA GLU A 96 3.86 1.93 36.03
C GLU A 96 3.36 2.69 37.28
N GLU A 97 2.54 3.72 37.09
CA GLU A 97 1.88 4.45 38.19
C GLU A 97 0.87 3.53 38.90
N PHE A 98 0.04 2.81 38.15
CA PHE A 98 -0.90 1.84 38.70
C PHE A 98 -0.20 0.72 39.48
N GLU A 99 0.87 0.13 38.96
CA GLU A 99 1.64 -0.91 39.65
C GLU A 99 2.31 -0.40 40.94
N LYS A 100 2.65 0.89 41.01
CA LYS A 100 3.16 1.50 42.24
C LYS A 100 2.04 1.69 43.26
N GLU A 101 0.88 2.19 42.84
CA GLU A 101 -0.30 2.36 43.69
C GLU A 101 -0.79 1.01 44.24
N GLU A 102 -0.74 -0.04 43.43
CA GLU A 102 -1.10 -1.41 43.81
C GLU A 102 -0.20 -1.98 44.92
N LYS A 103 1.10 -1.65 44.92
CA LYS A 103 2.03 -2.09 45.98
C LYS A 103 1.70 -1.53 47.37
N TYR A 104 0.93 -0.44 47.44
CA TYR A 104 0.51 0.18 48.69
C TYR A 104 -0.92 -0.20 49.10
N TYR A 105 -1.60 -1.06 48.32
CA TYR A 105 -2.97 -1.50 48.61
C TYR A 105 -3.00 -2.43 49.82
N ARG A 106 -3.97 -2.23 50.73
CA ARG A 106 -4.16 -3.10 51.90
C ARG A 106 -4.91 -4.39 51.50
N PRO A 107 -4.51 -5.57 52.02
CA PRO A 107 -5.15 -6.86 51.68
C PRO A 107 -6.63 -7.02 52.05
N GLU A 108 -7.18 -6.10 52.85
CA GLU A 108 -8.53 -6.22 53.45
C GLU A 108 -9.66 -5.94 52.45
N GLU A 109 -9.38 -5.33 51.30
CA GLU A 109 -10.36 -5.05 50.25
C GLU A 109 -10.41 -6.23 49.26
N GLY A 110 -11.46 -7.05 49.37
CA GLY A 110 -11.57 -8.36 48.71
C GLY A 110 -11.24 -8.40 47.20
N GLY A 111 -10.72 -9.54 46.74
CA GLY A 111 -10.14 -9.73 45.40
C GLY A 111 -11.04 -9.55 44.17
N TRP A 112 -12.30 -9.15 44.31
CA TRP A 112 -13.13 -8.70 43.19
C TRP A 112 -12.86 -7.22 42.86
N ARG A 113 -12.68 -6.37 43.86
CA ARG A 113 -12.38 -4.94 43.68
C ARG A 113 -11.04 -4.73 42.98
N LYS A 114 -10.02 -5.49 43.39
CA LYS A 114 -8.72 -5.54 42.72
C LYS A 114 -8.84 -5.87 41.23
N ARG A 115 -9.65 -6.88 40.89
CA ARG A 115 -9.88 -7.27 39.49
C ARG A 115 -10.59 -6.17 38.70
N GLU A 116 -11.55 -5.47 39.31
CA GLU A 116 -12.22 -4.34 38.67
C GLU A 116 -11.27 -3.16 38.41
N ASP A 117 -10.42 -2.83 39.38
CA ASP A 117 -9.41 -1.77 39.23
C ASP A 117 -8.38 -2.11 38.13
N GLU A 118 -7.88 -3.35 38.11
CA GLU A 118 -7.01 -3.85 37.03
C GLU A 118 -7.67 -3.79 35.66
N GLU A 119 -8.94 -4.20 35.56
CA GLU A 119 -9.67 -4.19 34.30
C GLU A 119 -9.93 -2.74 33.83
N LYS A 120 -10.27 -1.86 34.77
CA LYS A 120 -10.45 -0.42 34.49
C LYS A 120 -9.16 0.19 33.96
N GLU A 121 -8.02 -0.08 34.60
CA GLU A 121 -6.74 0.45 34.12
C GLU A 121 -6.40 -0.10 32.73
N LYS A 122 -6.52 -1.42 32.53
CA LYS A 122 -6.33 -2.05 31.20
C LYS A 122 -7.16 -1.36 30.11
N ARG A 123 -8.43 -1.06 30.37
CA ARG A 123 -9.30 -0.33 29.43
C ARG A 123 -8.80 1.08 29.14
N VAL A 124 -8.28 1.79 30.14
CA VAL A 124 -7.73 3.15 29.95
C VAL A 124 -6.44 3.09 29.13
N THR A 125 -5.50 2.22 29.48
CA THR A 125 -4.25 2.01 28.73
C THR A 125 -4.53 1.62 27.28
N GLU A 126 -5.48 0.69 27.07
CA GLU A 126 -5.90 0.26 25.73
C GLU A 126 -6.51 1.43 24.95
N LYS A 127 -7.35 2.25 25.58
CA LYS A 127 -7.93 3.44 24.93
C LYS A 127 -6.86 4.42 24.46
N ILE A 128 -5.82 4.66 25.25
CA ILE A 128 -4.68 5.52 24.89
C ILE A 128 -3.98 4.95 23.65
N ILE A 129 -3.69 3.64 23.65
CA ILE A 129 -3.03 2.98 22.51
C ILE A 129 -3.91 3.04 21.26
N ILE A 130 -5.21 2.76 21.36
CA ILE A 130 -6.15 2.82 20.24
C ILE A 130 -6.21 4.24 19.66
N GLN A 131 -6.29 5.26 20.51
CA GLN A 131 -6.28 6.66 20.07
C GLN A 131 -4.96 7.02 19.36
N GLY A 132 -3.83 6.61 19.92
CA GLY A 132 -2.52 6.78 19.31
C GLY A 132 -2.44 6.12 17.92
N ARG A 133 -2.95 4.89 17.78
CA ARG A 133 -3.00 4.19 16.48
C ARG A 133 -3.88 4.94 15.46
N LYS A 134 -5.04 5.44 15.88
CA LYS A 134 -5.94 6.20 14.99
C LYS A 134 -5.28 7.51 14.50
N ALA A 135 -4.60 8.22 15.39
CA ALA A 135 -3.85 9.43 15.02
C ALA A 135 -2.71 9.11 14.05
N ALA A 136 -1.94 8.05 14.32
CA ALA A 136 -0.87 7.58 13.45
C ALA A 136 -1.38 7.20 12.05
N ILE A 137 -2.51 6.48 11.97
CA ILE A 137 -3.17 6.13 10.71
C ILE A 137 -3.56 7.38 9.93
N ALA A 138 -4.09 8.42 10.58
CA ALA A 138 -4.48 9.66 9.91
C ALA A 138 -3.28 10.35 9.24
N SER A 139 -2.13 10.43 9.93
CA SER A 139 -0.90 10.99 9.35
C SER A 139 -0.34 10.11 8.23
N LEU A 140 -0.42 8.78 8.33
CA LEU A 140 -0.01 7.86 7.26
C LEU A 140 -0.89 8.00 6.01
N ILE A 141 -2.20 8.20 6.19
CA ILE A 141 -3.10 8.46 5.05
C ILE A 141 -2.72 9.76 4.35
N LYS A 142 -2.34 10.81 5.09
CA LYS A 142 -1.81 12.04 4.49
C LYS A 142 -0.52 11.77 3.71
N ALA A 143 0.42 11.03 4.31
CA ALA A 143 1.65 10.65 3.64
C ALA A 143 1.40 9.89 2.33
N MET A 144 0.51 8.89 2.34
CA MET A 144 0.11 8.15 1.13
C MET A 144 -0.49 9.07 0.07
N LYS A 145 -1.43 9.94 0.45
CA LYS A 145 -2.05 10.90 -0.47
C LYS A 145 -1.04 11.89 -1.06
N THR A 146 -0.02 12.28 -0.31
CA THR A 146 1.07 13.12 -0.83
C THR A 146 1.94 12.34 -1.81
N MET A 147 2.25 11.08 -1.52
CA MET A 147 3.02 10.21 -2.43
C MET A 147 2.28 9.94 -3.74
N ASP A 148 0.94 9.82 -3.71
CA ASP A 148 0.11 9.59 -4.90
C ASP A 148 0.05 10.81 -5.84
N LYS A 149 0.50 12.00 -5.38
CA LYS A 149 0.59 13.20 -6.22
C LYS A 149 1.89 13.28 -7.04
N ILE A 150 2.89 12.47 -6.69
CA ILE A 150 4.16 12.46 -7.41
C ILE A 150 3.93 11.71 -8.73
N GLN A 151 3.95 12.44 -9.84
CA GLN A 151 3.71 11.89 -11.19
C GLN A 151 4.99 11.76 -12.02
N ASN A 152 6.12 12.27 -11.52
CA ASN A 152 7.39 12.26 -12.25
C ASN A 152 7.99 10.84 -12.29
N PRO A 153 8.12 10.20 -13.47
CA PRO A 153 8.58 8.81 -13.58
C PRO A 153 10.00 8.57 -13.07
N SER A 154 10.87 9.59 -13.16
CA SER A 154 12.25 9.52 -12.67
C SER A 154 12.30 9.42 -11.15
N VAL A 155 11.36 10.08 -10.47
CA VAL A 155 11.23 10.04 -9.01
C VAL A 155 10.51 8.78 -8.56
N GLU A 156 9.49 8.32 -9.28
CA GLU A 156 8.76 7.08 -8.94
C GLU A 156 9.64 5.82 -8.97
N LYS A 157 10.60 5.76 -9.91
CA LYS A 157 11.55 4.65 -10.03
C LYS A 157 12.72 4.76 -9.06
N ASN A 158 12.84 5.86 -8.32
CA ASN A 158 13.91 6.04 -7.36
C ASN A 158 13.70 5.12 -6.14
N ASN A 159 14.74 4.41 -5.73
CA ASN A 159 14.72 3.55 -4.54
C ASN A 159 14.26 4.31 -3.28
N VAL A 160 14.63 5.59 -3.14
CA VAL A 160 14.19 6.42 -1.99
C VAL A 160 12.67 6.57 -1.94
N TYR A 161 12.03 6.75 -3.10
CA TYR A 161 10.57 6.83 -3.19
C TYR A 161 9.93 5.49 -2.84
N LEU A 162 10.45 4.38 -3.40
CA LEU A 162 9.93 3.03 -3.14
C LEU A 162 10.10 2.61 -1.68
N ASP A 163 11.25 2.89 -1.07
CA ASP A 163 11.54 2.58 0.33
C ASP A 163 10.63 3.36 1.29
N LEU A 164 10.39 4.65 1.01
CA LEU A 164 9.46 5.46 1.79
C LEU A 164 8.02 4.94 1.63
N LYS A 165 7.60 4.62 0.40
CA LYS A 165 6.26 4.08 0.11
C LYS A 165 6.04 2.74 0.82
N ALA A 166 7.03 1.84 0.74
CA ALA A 166 7.03 0.57 1.45
C ALA A 166 6.95 0.77 2.97
N SER A 167 7.73 1.70 3.53
CA SER A 167 7.72 2.02 4.96
C SER A 167 6.37 2.55 5.43
N ILE A 168 5.76 3.47 4.67
CA ILE A 168 4.43 4.00 4.95
C ILE A 168 3.39 2.88 4.93
N TYR A 169 3.39 2.02 3.91
CA TYR A 169 2.47 0.89 3.83
C TYR A 169 2.66 -0.09 5.00
N ARG A 170 3.89 -0.46 5.31
CA ARG A 170 4.21 -1.39 6.40
C ARG A 170 3.72 -0.88 7.74
N GLU A 171 3.97 0.39 8.08
CA GLU A 171 3.47 0.97 9.34
C GLU A 171 1.94 1.12 9.34
N TYR A 172 1.34 1.51 8.22
CA TYR A 172 -0.12 1.58 8.10
C TYR A 172 -0.76 0.22 8.34
N ILE A 173 -0.23 -0.83 7.71
CA ILE A 173 -0.68 -2.21 7.86
C ILE A 173 -0.56 -2.64 9.33
N LYS A 174 0.56 -2.38 10.00
CA LYS A 174 0.74 -2.72 11.43
C LYS A 174 -0.33 -2.06 12.30
N HIS A 175 -0.64 -0.79 12.07
CA HIS A 175 -1.66 -0.08 12.85
C HIS A 175 -3.07 -0.59 12.58
N GLN A 176 -3.44 -0.76 11.31
CA GLN A 176 -4.78 -1.25 10.95
C GLN A 176 -5.01 -2.69 11.41
N PHE A 177 -4.01 -3.55 11.24
CA PHE A 177 -4.09 -4.95 11.62
C PHE A 177 -4.24 -5.11 13.15
N ALA A 178 -3.51 -4.31 13.93
CA ALA A 178 -3.65 -4.30 15.39
C ALA A 178 -5.05 -3.85 15.85
N LEU A 179 -5.73 -3.00 15.07
CA LEU A 179 -7.12 -2.59 15.30
C LEU A 179 -8.14 -3.58 14.72
N LYS A 180 -7.70 -4.73 14.17
CA LYS A 180 -8.53 -5.74 13.51
C LYS A 180 -9.31 -5.22 12.29
N ASN A 181 -8.80 -4.17 11.64
CA ASN A 181 -9.38 -3.60 10.42
C ASN A 181 -8.91 -4.39 9.18
N TYR A 182 -9.27 -5.67 9.13
CA TYR A 182 -8.75 -6.62 8.13
C TYR A 182 -9.14 -6.25 6.69
N GLN A 183 -10.35 -5.74 6.47
CA GLN A 183 -10.82 -5.32 5.14
C GLN A 183 -9.97 -4.20 4.55
N GLN A 184 -9.72 -3.14 5.32
CA GLN A 184 -8.89 -2.02 4.88
C GLN A 184 -7.42 -2.41 4.73
N THR A 185 -6.96 -3.36 5.54
CA THR A 185 -5.57 -3.83 5.51
C THR A 185 -5.26 -4.65 4.27
N ALA A 186 -6.19 -5.50 3.80
CA ALA A 186 -6.01 -6.37 2.65
C ALA A 186 -5.55 -5.59 1.39
N GLY A 187 -6.25 -4.53 1.03
CA GLY A 187 -5.95 -3.76 -0.18
C GLY A 187 -4.57 -3.06 -0.13
N ILE A 188 -4.10 -2.67 1.05
CA ILE A 188 -2.75 -2.08 1.18
C ILE A 188 -1.67 -3.16 1.21
N LEU A 189 -1.93 -4.33 1.79
CA LEU A 189 -1.03 -5.49 1.73
C LEU A 189 -0.78 -5.94 0.29
N GLU A 190 -1.84 -6.02 -0.53
CA GLU A 190 -1.70 -6.35 -1.96
C GLU A 190 -0.85 -5.33 -2.71
N LYS A 191 -1.04 -4.02 -2.44
CA LYS A 191 -0.21 -2.97 -3.02
C LYS A 191 1.24 -3.06 -2.58
N TYR A 192 1.47 -3.38 -1.30
CA TYR A 192 2.80 -3.54 -0.73
C TYR A 192 3.57 -4.69 -1.39
N LEU A 193 2.95 -5.87 -1.51
CA LEU A 193 3.55 -7.03 -2.18
C LEU A 193 3.86 -6.76 -3.66
N LYS A 194 3.11 -5.85 -4.31
CA LYS A 194 3.33 -5.46 -5.70
C LYS A 194 4.39 -4.37 -5.91
N LEU A 195 5.01 -3.85 -4.84
CA LEU A 195 6.06 -2.82 -4.97
C LEU A 195 7.35 -3.35 -5.60
N GLY A 196 7.62 -4.65 -5.47
CA GLY A 196 8.83 -5.28 -6.01
C GLY A 196 9.01 -6.70 -5.47
N GLU A 197 9.92 -7.46 -6.10
CA GLU A 197 10.16 -8.86 -5.73
C GLU A 197 10.64 -9.03 -4.29
N ASP A 198 11.42 -8.08 -3.77
CA ASP A 198 11.95 -8.17 -2.41
C ASP A 198 10.83 -8.12 -1.36
N TYR A 199 9.78 -7.33 -1.63
CA TYR A 199 8.61 -7.21 -0.77
C TYR A 199 7.69 -8.43 -0.90
N GLU A 200 7.59 -9.00 -2.10
CA GLU A 200 6.86 -10.25 -2.34
C GLU A 200 7.53 -11.45 -1.67
N LYS A 201 8.86 -11.49 -1.59
CA LYS A 201 9.58 -12.57 -0.92
C LYS A 201 9.50 -12.49 0.62
N GLU A 202 8.88 -11.46 1.19
CA GLU A 202 8.66 -11.37 2.63
C GLU A 202 7.54 -12.33 3.10
N PRO A 203 7.80 -13.28 4.02
CA PRO A 203 6.78 -14.25 4.42
C PRO A 203 5.63 -13.64 5.23
N HIS A 204 5.91 -12.66 6.09
CA HIS A 204 4.93 -12.13 7.04
C HIS A 204 3.73 -11.42 6.39
N PRO A 205 3.91 -10.56 5.37
CA PRO A 205 2.80 -9.97 4.63
C PRO A 205 1.82 -11.01 4.06
N HIS A 206 2.30 -12.12 3.49
CA HIS A 206 1.42 -13.21 2.99
C HIS A 206 0.59 -13.84 4.11
N LYS A 207 1.20 -14.08 5.28
CA LYS A 207 0.46 -14.57 6.46
C LYS A 207 -0.63 -13.59 6.89
N MET A 208 -0.31 -12.30 6.94
CA MET A 208 -1.29 -11.27 7.32
C MET A 208 -2.42 -11.17 6.29
N LEU A 209 -2.09 -11.27 5.00
CA LEU A 209 -3.07 -11.22 3.90
C LEU A 209 -3.99 -12.45 3.93
N ALA A 210 -3.45 -13.65 4.21
CA ALA A 210 -4.25 -14.85 4.44
C ALA A 210 -5.24 -14.66 5.60
N MET A 211 -4.82 -14.03 6.70
CA MET A 211 -5.71 -13.71 7.83
C MET A 211 -6.82 -12.72 7.43
N CYS A 212 -6.51 -11.74 6.59
CA CYS A 212 -7.50 -10.81 6.06
C CYS A 212 -8.53 -11.51 5.17
N TYR A 213 -8.09 -12.41 4.28
CA TYR A 213 -8.99 -13.20 3.44
C TYR A 213 -9.80 -14.21 4.26
N GLU A 214 -9.26 -14.77 5.34
CA GLU A 214 -10.04 -15.60 6.27
C GLU A 214 -11.18 -14.80 6.93
N PHE A 215 -10.91 -13.56 7.33
CA PHE A 215 -11.95 -12.68 7.85
C PHE A 215 -13.04 -12.42 6.80
N ASN A 216 -12.66 -12.09 5.56
CA ASN A 216 -13.61 -11.85 4.47
C ASN A 216 -14.40 -13.11 4.09
N GLN A 217 -13.76 -14.28 4.11
CA GLN A 217 -14.42 -15.57 3.91
C GLN A 217 -15.48 -15.82 4.99
N LYS A 218 -15.16 -15.64 6.28
CA LYS A 218 -16.12 -15.78 7.39
C LYS A 218 -17.27 -14.78 7.27
N TYR A 219 -16.96 -13.56 6.85
CA TYR A 219 -17.96 -12.54 6.59
C TYR A 219 -18.92 -13.00 5.47
N ALA A 220 -18.41 -13.43 4.31
CA ALA A 220 -19.22 -13.93 3.21
C ALA A 220 -20.10 -15.14 3.61
N ALA A 221 -19.56 -16.06 4.42
CA ALA A 221 -20.33 -17.18 4.96
C ALA A 221 -21.52 -16.71 5.80
N LYS A 222 -21.35 -15.67 6.62
CA LYS A 222 -22.41 -15.09 7.45
C LYS A 222 -23.56 -14.54 6.61
N TYR A 223 -23.26 -13.96 5.45
CA TYR A 223 -24.26 -13.40 4.51
C TYR A 223 -24.73 -14.41 3.45
N LYS A 224 -24.30 -15.67 3.52
CA LYS A 224 -24.67 -16.75 2.60
C LYS A 224 -24.30 -16.47 1.13
N GLU A 225 -23.26 -15.67 0.91
CA GLU A 225 -22.76 -15.36 -0.43
C GLU A 225 -21.75 -16.41 -0.90
N LYS A 226 -22.24 -17.50 -1.51
CA LYS A 226 -21.40 -18.65 -1.88
C LYS A 226 -20.25 -18.30 -2.82
N SER A 227 -20.49 -17.46 -3.84
CA SER A 227 -19.45 -17.06 -4.80
C SER A 227 -18.32 -16.28 -4.13
N VAL A 228 -18.67 -15.31 -3.28
CA VAL A 228 -17.71 -14.47 -2.55
C VAL A 228 -16.95 -15.29 -1.50
N TYR A 229 -17.62 -16.25 -0.86
CA TYR A 229 -16.99 -17.19 0.05
C TYR A 229 -15.89 -18.01 -0.63
N GLU A 230 -16.18 -18.63 -1.78
CA GLU A 230 -15.20 -19.45 -2.51
C GLU A 230 -14.04 -18.59 -3.03
N HIS A 231 -14.32 -17.37 -3.49
CA HIS A 231 -13.29 -16.43 -3.92
C HIS A 231 -12.27 -16.15 -2.80
N TYR A 232 -12.73 -15.75 -1.60
CA TYR A 232 -11.81 -15.49 -0.48
C TYR A 232 -11.19 -16.75 0.10
N LYS A 233 -11.86 -17.91 0.01
CA LYS A 233 -11.28 -19.21 0.39
C LYS A 233 -10.04 -19.51 -0.47
N ASN A 234 -10.15 -19.34 -1.79
CA ASN A 234 -9.05 -19.57 -2.73
C ASN A 234 -7.89 -18.61 -2.48
N LEU A 235 -8.17 -17.31 -2.38
CA LEU A 235 -7.14 -16.30 -2.10
C LEU A 235 -6.42 -16.57 -0.77
N LYS A 236 -7.16 -16.93 0.29
CA LYS A 236 -6.56 -17.32 1.57
C LYS A 236 -5.59 -18.49 1.40
N TYR A 237 -5.98 -19.51 0.66
CA TYR A 237 -5.15 -20.71 0.46
C TYR A 237 -3.90 -20.43 -0.37
N GLU A 238 -4.02 -19.62 -1.42
CA GLU A 238 -2.88 -19.14 -2.20
C GLU A 238 -1.85 -18.44 -1.31
N GLN A 239 -2.30 -17.47 -0.51
CA GLN A 239 -1.41 -16.71 0.37
C GLN A 239 -0.84 -17.56 1.52
N LEU A 240 -1.61 -18.54 2.02
CA LEU A 240 -1.11 -19.46 3.04
C LEU A 240 -0.01 -20.39 2.49
N LEU A 241 -0.20 -20.91 1.26
CA LEU A 241 0.83 -21.70 0.58
C LEU A 241 2.07 -20.86 0.33
N ARG A 242 1.91 -19.64 -0.17
CA ARG A 242 3.03 -18.72 -0.41
C ARG A 242 3.80 -18.39 0.87
N TYR A 243 3.10 -18.09 1.96
CA TYR A 243 3.73 -17.92 3.27
C TYR A 243 4.54 -19.15 3.68
N THR A 244 3.97 -20.34 3.53
CA THR A 244 4.65 -21.58 3.97
C THR A 244 5.84 -21.94 3.10
N GLU A 245 5.76 -21.66 1.78
CA GLU A 245 6.87 -21.79 0.85
C GLU A 245 8.02 -20.87 1.25
N LEU A 246 7.74 -19.59 1.47
CA LEU A 246 8.77 -18.60 1.80
C LEU A 246 9.37 -18.81 3.21
N ALA A 247 8.57 -19.26 4.18
CA ALA A 247 9.02 -19.43 5.56
C ALA A 247 9.73 -20.76 5.83
N TYR A 248 9.34 -21.84 5.13
CA TYR A 248 9.83 -23.19 5.43
C TYR A 248 10.42 -23.92 4.22
N GLY A 249 10.17 -23.45 2.99
CA GLY A 249 10.55 -24.13 1.74
C GLY A 249 9.48 -25.10 1.23
N LYS A 250 9.47 -25.35 -0.09
CA LYS A 250 8.50 -26.26 -0.75
C LYS A 250 8.61 -27.70 -0.27
N ASP A 251 9.83 -28.16 0.00
CA ASP A 251 10.10 -29.55 0.39
C ASP A 251 9.90 -29.78 1.91
N SER A 252 9.35 -28.79 2.62
CA SER A 252 9.15 -28.88 4.06
C SER A 252 7.89 -29.65 4.43
N SER A 253 7.94 -30.34 5.58
CA SER A 253 6.77 -31.01 6.14
C SER A 253 5.59 -30.06 6.41
N GLN A 254 5.89 -28.79 6.67
CA GLN A 254 4.94 -27.71 6.92
C GLN A 254 4.17 -27.37 5.65
N TYR A 255 4.88 -27.18 4.54
CA TYR A 255 4.28 -26.93 3.23
C TYR A 255 3.39 -28.09 2.81
N ASP A 256 3.90 -29.33 2.90
CA ASP A 256 3.14 -30.55 2.60
C ASP A 256 1.85 -30.68 3.41
N ARG A 257 1.89 -30.37 4.71
CA ARG A 257 0.71 -30.41 5.58
C ARG A 257 -0.33 -29.39 5.16
N VAL A 258 0.09 -28.19 4.80
CA VAL A 258 -0.80 -27.12 4.34
C VAL A 258 -1.41 -27.48 3.00
N LEU A 259 -0.60 -27.94 2.04
CA LEU A 259 -1.06 -28.39 0.73
C LEU A 259 -2.09 -29.53 0.86
N LYS A 260 -1.79 -30.58 1.65
CA LYS A 260 -2.72 -31.68 1.91
C LYS A 260 -4.04 -31.21 2.54
N LYS A 261 -3.99 -30.20 3.41
CA LYS A 261 -5.20 -29.66 4.05
C LYS A 261 -6.04 -28.84 3.06
N ILE A 262 -5.40 -28.15 2.12
CA ILE A 262 -6.07 -27.40 1.06
C ILE A 262 -6.70 -28.35 0.05
N SER A 263 -5.97 -29.37 -0.43
CA SER A 263 -6.47 -30.33 -1.42
C SER A 263 -7.62 -31.23 -0.93
N ARG A 264 -7.83 -31.34 0.39
CA ARG A 264 -8.91 -32.13 0.98
C ARG A 264 -10.22 -31.35 1.17
N ASN A 265 -10.22 -30.02 1.01
CA ASN A 265 -11.37 -29.12 1.24
C ASN A 265 -11.81 -28.43 -0.04
#